data_AF-A0A6L3X5J9-F1
#
_entry.id   AF-A0A6L3X5J9-F1
#
_cell.length_a   1.000
_cell.length_b   1.000
_cell.length_c   1.000
_cell.angle_alpha   90.00
_cell.angle_beta   90.00
_cell.angle_gamma   90.00
#
_symmetry.space_group_name_H-M   'P 1'
#
loop_
_entity.id
_entity.type
_entity.pdbx_description
1 polymer ?
#
loop_
_entity_poly.entity_id
_entity_poly.type
_entity_poly.pdbx_seq_one_letter_code
_entity_poly.pdbx_strand_id
1 'polypeptide(L)'
;TEYDWLAGRDEDGAVVTFTGKVRNHNLGDSVKALTLEHYPGMTEKSLAAIVEEARGRWPLGRVTVIHRIGEMWPGEEIVFVGVTSAHRGSAFAAGEFIMDYL
;
A
#
# COMPACT_ATOMS: atom_id res chain seq x y z
N THR A 1 0.37 4.26 -15.73
CA THR A 1 -0.16 4.34 -14.36
C THR A 1 0.67 3.43 -13.45
N GLU A 2 0.50 3.52 -12.14
CA GLU A 2 1.14 2.62 -11.15
C GLU A 2 0.85 1.15 -11.47
N TYR A 3 -0.38 0.85 -11.90
CA TYR A 3 -0.77 -0.49 -12.32
C TYR A 3 0.02 -0.95 -13.54
N ASP A 4 0.15 -0.13 -14.59
CA ASP A 4 0.91 -0.50 -15.79
C ASP A 4 2.38 -0.76 -15.46
N TRP A 5 2.96 0.03 -14.54
CA TRP A 5 4.31 -0.21 -14.04
C TRP A 5 4.39 -1.52 -13.25
N LEU A 6 3.41 -1.86 -12.41
CA LEU A 6 3.40 -3.16 -11.71
C LEU A 6 3.28 -4.32 -12.71
N ALA A 7 2.33 -4.26 -13.64
CA ALA A 7 2.00 -5.34 -14.56
C ALA A 7 3.03 -5.57 -15.68
N GLY A 8 4.01 -4.68 -15.86
CA GLY A 8 4.96 -4.73 -16.97
C GLY A 8 6.15 -5.69 -16.80
N ARG A 9 6.05 -6.76 -16.01
CA ARG A 9 7.10 -7.81 -15.92
C ARG A 9 6.52 -9.17 -16.33
N ASP A 10 7.06 -9.74 -17.39
CA ASP A 10 6.59 -11.03 -17.94
C ASP A 10 6.85 -12.22 -17.01
N GLU A 11 7.78 -12.09 -16.07
CA GLU A 11 8.11 -13.12 -15.07
C GLU A 11 7.20 -13.08 -13.83
N ASP A 12 6.41 -12.02 -13.64
CA ASP A 12 5.48 -11.90 -12.52
C ASP A 12 4.09 -12.42 -12.93
N GLY A 13 3.73 -13.61 -12.47
CA GLY A 13 2.43 -14.24 -12.73
C GLY A 13 1.27 -13.66 -11.89
N ALA A 14 1.52 -12.69 -11.03
CA ALA A 14 0.50 -12.05 -10.22
C ALA A 14 0.82 -10.58 -9.90
N VAL A 15 -0.24 -9.76 -9.93
CA VAL A 15 -0.26 -8.39 -9.39
C VAL A 15 -1.38 -8.32 -8.36
N VAL A 16 -1.05 -7.95 -7.13
CA VAL A 16 -2.00 -7.69 -6.05
C VAL A 16 -1.92 -6.21 -5.71
N THR A 17 -3.08 -5.56 -5.63
CA THR A 17 -3.19 -4.17 -5.21
C THR A 17 -4.16 -4.04 -4.06
N PHE A 18 -3.85 -3.12 -3.16
CA PHE A 18 -4.73 -2.65 -2.10
C PHE A 18 -4.88 -1.14 -2.21
N THR A 19 -6.10 -0.65 -2.00
CA THR A 19 -6.39 0.78 -1.96
C THR A 19 -7.24 1.07 -0.73
N GLY A 20 -6.67 1.74 0.25
CA GLY A 20 -7.38 2.22 1.41
C GLY A 20 -8.10 3.52 1.08
N LYS A 21 -9.34 3.67 1.57
CA LYS A 21 -10.18 4.84 1.31
C LYS A 21 -10.76 5.41 2.60
N VAL A 22 -10.98 6.72 2.64
CA VAL A 22 -11.69 7.36 3.76
C VAL A 22 -13.12 6.84 3.78
N ARG A 23 -13.52 6.24 4.91
CA ARG A 23 -14.90 5.81 5.14
C ARG A 23 -15.73 6.98 5.64
N ASN A 24 -16.99 7.04 5.23
CA ASN A 24 -17.95 8.07 5.65
C ASN A 24 -18.53 7.83 7.07
N HIS A 25 -18.09 6.79 7.77
CA HIS A 25 -18.53 6.43 9.12
C HIS A 25 -17.35 5.90 9.94
N ASN A 26 -17.25 6.35 11.19
CA ASN A 26 -16.43 5.72 12.24
C ASN A 26 -17.23 5.77 13.53
N LEU A 27 -17.44 4.62 14.18
CA LEU A 27 -18.03 4.51 15.53
C LEU A 27 -19.36 5.27 15.75
N GLY A 28 -20.20 5.41 14.71
CA GLY A 28 -21.52 6.03 14.81
C GLY A 28 -21.58 7.52 14.47
N ASP A 29 -20.44 8.18 14.31
CA ASP A 29 -20.36 9.59 13.92
C ASP A 29 -19.97 9.74 12.44
N SER A 30 -20.55 10.76 11.79
CA SER A 30 -20.21 11.13 10.42
C SER A 30 -18.79 11.71 10.38
N VAL A 31 -17.86 11.03 9.72
CA VAL A 31 -16.49 11.54 9.51
C VAL A 31 -16.55 12.65 8.46
N LYS A 32 -16.22 13.88 8.87
CA LYS A 32 -16.18 15.03 7.95
C LYS A 32 -14.87 15.14 7.17
N ALA A 33 -13.73 14.86 7.82
CA ALA A 33 -12.40 14.83 7.21
C ALA A 33 -11.44 13.95 8.04
N LEU A 34 -10.46 13.35 7.38
CA LEU A 34 -9.30 12.70 8.01
C LEU A 34 -8.06 13.52 7.67
N THR A 35 -7.31 13.95 8.69
CA THR A 35 -6.01 14.61 8.49
C THR A 35 -4.91 13.66 8.93
N LEU A 36 -4.05 13.26 7.99
CA LEU A 36 -2.86 12.48 8.28
C LEU A 36 -1.64 13.40 8.31
N GLU A 37 -1.04 13.52 9.49
CA GLU A 37 0.23 14.20 9.68
C GLU A 37 1.38 13.31 9.21
N HIS A 38 2.47 13.95 8.79
CA HIS A 38 3.64 13.28 8.27
C HIS A 38 4.91 13.91 8.85
N TYR A 39 5.87 13.05 9.17
CA TYR A 39 7.22 13.43 9.58
C TYR A 39 8.18 13.17 8.42
N PRO A 40 8.55 14.21 7.65
CA PRO A 40 9.38 14.07 6.46
C PRO A 40 10.68 13.32 6.73
N GLY A 41 10.97 12.31 5.91
CA GLY A 41 12.18 11.51 5.96
C GLY A 41 12.16 10.35 6.96
N MET A 42 11.23 10.30 7.91
CA MET A 42 11.02 9.11 8.77
C MET A 42 10.08 8.14 8.08
N THR A 43 8.95 8.62 7.53
CA THR A 43 7.96 7.77 6.88
C THR A 43 8.57 7.03 5.69
N GLU A 44 9.31 7.70 4.80
CA GLU A 44 9.91 7.05 3.64
C GLU A 44 10.92 5.97 4.03
N LYS A 45 11.68 6.18 5.11
CA LYS A 45 12.61 5.18 5.66
C LYS A 45 11.86 3.98 6.23
N SER A 46 10.78 4.22 6.96
CA SER A 46 9.93 3.13 7.49
C SER A 46 9.30 2.33 6.36
N LEU A 47 8.76 2.98 5.33
CA LEU A 47 8.21 2.31 4.15
C LEU A 47 9.27 1.45 3.44
N ALA A 48 10.47 2.00 3.24
CA ALA A 48 11.57 1.24 2.65
C ALA A 48 11.94 0.02 3.52
N ALA A 49 12.01 0.18 4.85
CA ALA A 49 12.32 -0.93 5.76
C ALA A 49 11.26 -2.03 5.72
N ILE A 50 9.97 -1.69 5.67
CA ILE A 50 8.86 -2.65 5.55
C ILE A 50 8.97 -3.42 4.23
N VAL A 51 9.26 -2.73 3.12
CA VAL A 51 9.43 -3.38 1.80
C VAL A 51 10.63 -4.32 1.80
N GLU A 52 11.76 -3.92 2.38
CA GLU A 52 12.94 -4.78 2.51
C GLU A 52 12.65 -6.01 3.38
N GLU A 53 11.91 -5.85 4.48
CA GLU A 53 11.50 -6.97 5.31
C GLU A 53 10.56 -7.93 4.55
N ALA A 54 9.61 -7.41 3.78
CA ALA A 54 8.74 -8.21 2.93
C ALA A 54 9.56 -9.00 1.87
N ARG A 55 10.57 -8.37 1.26
CA ARG A 55 11.48 -9.03 0.30
C ARG A 55 12.34 -10.10 0.94
N GLY A 56 12.69 -9.95 2.23
CA GLY A 56 13.37 -10.99 3.00
C GLY A 56 12.50 -12.23 3.27
N ARG A 57 11.17 -12.07 3.25
CA ARG A 57 10.19 -13.13 3.57
C ARG A 57 9.61 -13.81 2.32
N TRP A 58 9.44 -13.08 1.21
CA TRP A 58 8.81 -13.59 -0.01
C TRP A 58 9.57 -13.22 -1.27
N PRO A 59 9.56 -14.07 -2.32
CA PRO A 59 10.10 -13.72 -3.62
C PRO A 59 9.16 -12.73 -4.33
N LEU A 60 9.48 -11.44 -4.22
CA LEU A 60 8.68 -10.35 -4.77
C LEU A 60 9.32 -9.72 -6.01
N GLY A 61 8.49 -9.34 -6.95
CA GLY A 61 8.87 -8.53 -8.10
C GLY A 61 8.87 -7.04 -7.77
N ARG A 62 8.01 -6.28 -8.44
CA ARG A 62 7.80 -4.85 -8.20
C ARG A 62 6.93 -4.66 -6.95
N VAL A 63 7.29 -3.65 -6.16
CA VAL A 63 6.54 -3.21 -4.99
C VAL A 63 6.43 -1.70 -5.05
N THR A 64 5.24 -1.16 -4.84
CA THR A 64 4.99 0.27 -4.69
C THR A 64 4.10 0.50 -3.49
N VAL A 65 4.42 1.53 -2.70
CA VAL A 65 3.64 1.95 -1.55
C VAL A 65 3.51 3.47 -1.63
N ILE A 66 2.27 3.94 -1.69
CA ILE A 66 1.92 5.36 -1.73
C ILE A 66 1.03 5.62 -0.54
N HIS A 67 1.44 6.51 0.35
CA HIS A 67 0.66 6.93 1.50
C HIS A 67 0.42 8.44 1.42
N ARG A 68 -0.85 8.85 1.26
CA ARG A 68 -1.21 10.26 1.17
C ARG A 68 -1.11 10.93 2.54
N ILE A 69 -0.88 12.23 2.50
CA ILE A 69 -0.75 13.11 3.66
C ILE A 69 -1.67 14.31 3.48
N GLY A 70 -2.00 14.99 4.57
CA GLY A 70 -2.91 16.13 4.56
C GLY A 70 -4.37 15.75 4.73
N GLU A 71 -5.25 16.69 4.41
CA GLU A 71 -6.70 16.55 4.57
C GLU A 71 -7.30 15.67 3.47
N MET A 72 -8.15 14.73 3.87
CA MET A 72 -8.86 13.83 2.96
C MET A 72 -10.34 13.68 3.34
N TRP A 73 -11.17 13.52 2.32
CA TRP A 73 -12.63 13.46 2.42
C TRP A 73 -13.17 12.05 2.19
N PRO A 74 -14.36 11.71 2.71
CA PRO A 74 -14.98 10.42 2.47
C PRO A 74 -15.01 10.03 0.98
N GLY A 75 -14.57 8.81 0.68
CA GLY A 75 -14.46 8.29 -0.68
C GLY A 75 -13.13 8.57 -1.38
N GLU A 76 -12.27 9.42 -0.82
CA GLU A 76 -10.90 9.61 -1.31
C GLU A 76 -10.00 8.45 -0.92
N GLU A 77 -9.03 8.17 -1.77
CA GLU A 77 -7.96 7.20 -1.51
C GLU A 77 -6.98 7.77 -0.48
N ILE A 78 -6.54 6.96 0.46
CA ILE A 78 -5.58 7.33 1.50
C ILE A 78 -4.24 6.65 1.25
N VAL A 79 -4.27 5.39 0.83
CA VAL A 79 -3.08 4.56 0.68
C VAL A 79 -3.26 3.62 -0.49
N PHE A 80 -2.18 3.38 -1.22
CA PHE A 80 -2.09 2.39 -2.28
C PHE A 80 -0.88 1.51 -2.03
N VAL A 81 -1.08 0.19 -2.09
CA VAL A 81 -0.01 -0.81 -2.05
C VAL A 81 -0.17 -1.68 -3.28
N GLY A 82 0.89 -1.84 -4.05
CA GLY A 82 0.95 -2.75 -5.18
C GLY A 82 2.15 -3.68 -5.07
N VAL A 83 1.91 -4.98 -5.20
CA VAL A 83 2.94 -6.03 -5.08
C VAL A 83 2.80 -7.01 -6.22
N THR A 84 3.91 -7.37 -6.84
CA THR A 84 3.96 -8.43 -7.87
C THR A 84 4.84 -9.60 -7.43
N SER A 85 4.57 -10.77 -7.99
CA SER A 85 5.39 -11.97 -7.80
C SER A 85 5.09 -13.01 -8.88
N ALA A 86 5.99 -13.99 -9.04
CA ALA A 86 5.79 -15.12 -9.95
C ALA A 86 4.51 -15.92 -9.65
N HIS A 87 4.14 -16.04 -8.36
CA HIS A 87 2.93 -16.74 -7.92
C HIS A 87 2.13 -15.90 -6.94
N ARG A 88 0.79 -15.91 -7.10
CA ARG A 88 -0.14 -15.08 -6.31
C ARG A 88 0.03 -15.15 -4.79
N GLY A 89 0.45 -16.30 -4.26
CA GLY A 89 0.58 -16.50 -2.81
C GLY A 89 1.55 -15.52 -2.17
N SER A 90 2.70 -15.27 -2.80
CA SER A 90 3.70 -14.31 -2.33
C SER A 90 3.17 -12.87 -2.42
N ALA A 91 2.51 -12.49 -3.52
CA ALA A 91 1.95 -11.15 -3.68
C ALA A 91 0.84 -10.85 -2.66
N PHE A 92 -0.07 -11.80 -2.41
CA PHE A 92 -1.10 -11.63 -1.38
C PHE A 92 -0.50 -11.50 0.02
N ALA A 93 0.37 -12.44 0.42
CA ALA A 93 0.94 -12.44 1.76
C ALA A 93 1.80 -11.19 2.03
N ALA A 94 2.59 -10.75 1.05
CA ALA A 94 3.37 -9.53 1.18
C ALA A 94 2.51 -8.26 1.17
N GLY A 95 1.45 -8.21 0.36
CA GLY A 95 0.52 -7.09 0.35
C GLY A 95 -0.20 -6.90 1.69
N GLU A 96 -0.66 -7.99 2.29
CA GLU A 96 -1.26 -8.01 3.64
C GLU A 96 -0.23 -7.58 4.70
N PHE A 97 0.95 -8.19 4.69
CA PHE A 97 2.05 -7.84 5.61
C PHE A 97 2.42 -6.36 5.54
N ILE A 98 2.57 -5.78 4.34
CA ILE A 98 2.89 -4.36 4.19
C ILE A 98 1.78 -3.51 4.81
N MET A 99 0.51 -3.85 4.57
CA MET A 99 -0.63 -3.11 5.13
C MET A 99 -0.74 -3.22 6.66
N ASP A 100 -0.36 -4.34 7.26
CA ASP A 100 -0.37 -4.51 8.72
C ASP A 100 0.65 -3.61 9.45
N TYR A 101 1.69 -3.15 8.75
CA TYR A 101 2.74 -2.28 9.30
C TYR A 101 2.53 -0.79 9.02
N LEU A 102 1.59 -0.43 8.14
CA LEU A 102 1.23 0.95 7.78
C LEU A 102 0.27 1.56 8.80
#